data_AF-W2VD70-F1
#
_entry.id   AF-W2VD70-F1
#
_cell.length_a   1.000
_cell.length_b   1.000
_cell.length_c   1.000
_cell.angle_alpha   90.00
_cell.angle_beta   90.00
_cell.angle_gamma   90.00
#
_symmetry.space_group_name_H-M   'P 1'
#
loop_
_entity.id
_entity.type
_entity.pdbx_description
1 polymer ?
#
loop_
_entity_poly.entity_id
_entity_poly.type
_entity_poly.pdbx_seq_one_letter_code
_entity_poly.pdbx_strand_id
1 'polypeptide(L)'
;MVTTETVTINVPIGMSRYLVAIDPESELRRNALLLYPYIYNQTISHGRAAEILGISKSELITIYDKLGYSYYDFIQDDLEEDINTFKQLKSIRSRL
;
A
#
# COMPACT_ATOMS: atom_id res chain seq x y z
N MET A 1 6.57 -17.41 -14.09
CA MET A 1 5.19 -16.89 -14.16
C MET A 1 4.60 -16.99 -12.78
N VAL A 2 3.90 -15.95 -12.30
CA VAL A 2 3.20 -15.96 -11.01
C VAL A 2 2.05 -16.95 -11.10
N THR A 3 1.85 -17.76 -10.06
CA THR A 3 0.70 -18.66 -9.98
C THR A 3 -0.55 -17.86 -9.65
N THR A 4 -1.61 -18.01 -10.45
CA THR A 4 -2.88 -17.32 -10.26
C THR A 4 -3.96 -18.28 -9.77
N GLU A 5 -4.89 -17.76 -8.98
CA GLU A 5 -6.08 -18.47 -8.52
C GLU A 5 -7.32 -17.60 -8.83
N THR A 6 -8.43 -18.25 -9.21
CA THR A 6 -9.69 -17.53 -9.45
C THR A 6 -10.48 -17.45 -8.15
N VAL A 7 -10.72 -16.22 -7.67
CA VAL A 7 -11.51 -15.94 -6.47
C VAL A 7 -12.84 -15.30 -6.86
N THR A 8 -13.94 -15.76 -6.26
CA THR A 8 -15.26 -15.12 -6.42
C THR A 8 -15.46 -14.09 -5.31
N ILE A 9 -15.81 -12.86 -5.69
CA ILE A 9 -16.11 -11.77 -4.75
C ILE A 9 -17.53 -11.23 -4.98
N ASN A 10 -18.21 -10.87 -3.89
CA ASN A 10 -19.50 -10.19 -3.96
C ASN A 10 -19.26 -8.69 -4.11
N VAL A 11 -19.80 -8.09 -5.16
CA VAL A 11 -19.65 -6.65 -5.44
C VAL A 11 -21.00 -6.04 -5.81
N PRO A 12 -21.23 -4.74 -5.55
CA PRO A 12 -22.37 -4.00 -6.08
C PRO A 12 -22.54 -4.20 -7.59
N ILE A 13 -23.79 -4.36 -8.05
CA ILE A 13 -24.12 -4.65 -9.46
C ILE A 13 -23.43 -3.67 -10.42
N GLY A 14 -23.41 -2.38 -10.07
CA GLY A 14 -22.79 -1.32 -10.88
C GLY A 14 -21.26 -1.42 -11.01
N MET A 15 -20.57 -2.17 -10.13
CA MET A 15 -19.12 -2.34 -10.18
C MET A 15 -18.66 -3.37 -11.20
N SER A 16 -19.50 -4.37 -11.51
CA SER A 16 -19.15 -5.52 -12.35
C SER A 16 -18.47 -5.13 -13.67
N ARG A 17 -18.99 -4.11 -14.35
CA ARG A 17 -18.46 -3.61 -15.63
C ARG A 17 -17.05 -3.00 -15.56
N TYR A 18 -16.57 -2.64 -14.38
CA TYR A 18 -15.25 -2.05 -14.15
C TYR A 18 -14.20 -3.05 -13.66
N LEU A 19 -14.61 -4.28 -13.33
CA LEU A 19 -13.71 -5.32 -12.83
C LEU A 19 -13.21 -6.26 -13.93
N VAL A 20 -13.78 -6.18 -15.13
CA VAL A 20 -13.34 -6.94 -16.29
C VAL A 20 -12.05 -6.31 -16.82
N ALA A 21 -10.91 -6.97 -16.60
CA ALA A 21 -9.63 -6.55 -17.15
C ALA A 21 -9.54 -6.96 -18.63
N ILE A 22 -9.14 -6.04 -19.49
CA ILE A 22 -9.05 -6.25 -20.94
C ILE A 22 -7.61 -6.68 -21.33
N ASP A 23 -6.65 -6.39 -20.47
CA ASP A 23 -5.22 -6.59 -20.69
C ASP A 23 -4.48 -6.87 -19.37
N PRO A 24 -3.24 -7.42 -19.45
CA PRO A 24 -2.45 -7.75 -18.26
C PRO A 24 -2.10 -6.55 -17.36
N GLU A 25 -1.93 -5.35 -17.91
CA GLU A 25 -1.61 -4.15 -17.13
C GLU A 25 -2.82 -3.72 -16.30
N SER A 26 -4.02 -3.72 -16.90
CA SER A 26 -5.28 -3.47 -16.19
C SER A 26 -5.55 -4.49 -15.09
N GLU A 27 -5.24 -5.77 -15.34
CA GLU A 27 -5.35 -6.83 -14.33
C GLU A 27 -4.35 -6.62 -13.18
N LEU A 28 -3.10 -6.31 -13.49
CA LEU A 28 -2.08 -6.02 -12.48
C LEU A 28 -2.48 -4.82 -11.62
N ARG A 29 -2.98 -3.75 -12.24
CA ARG A 29 -3.48 -2.56 -11.53
C ARG A 29 -4.63 -2.89 -10.60
N ARG A 30 -5.63 -3.66 -11.08
CA ARG A 30 -6.75 -4.13 -10.26
C ARG A 30 -6.26 -4.95 -9.08
N ASN A 31 -5.37 -5.91 -9.31
CA ASN A 31 -4.87 -6.81 -8.27
C ASN A 31 -4.00 -6.04 -7.25
N ALA A 32 -3.22 -5.04 -7.68
CA ALA A 32 -2.50 -4.14 -6.78
C ALA A 32 -3.48 -3.37 -5.87
N LEU A 33 -4.53 -2.77 -6.43
CA LEU A 33 -5.54 -2.06 -5.65
C LEU A 33 -6.29 -2.95 -4.65
N LEU A 34 -6.51 -4.24 -4.98
CA LEU A 34 -7.06 -5.20 -4.03
C LEU A 34 -6.12 -5.47 -2.84
N LEU A 35 -4.79 -5.33 -3.02
CA LEU A 35 -3.81 -5.47 -1.95
C LEU A 35 -3.59 -4.20 -1.14
N TYR A 36 -3.89 -3.01 -1.70
CA TYR A 36 -3.61 -1.72 -1.07
C TYR A 36 -4.13 -1.60 0.38
N PRO A 37 -5.37 -1.99 0.73
CA PRO A 37 -5.84 -1.88 2.12
C PRO A 37 -4.98 -2.66 3.14
N TYR A 38 -4.41 -3.79 2.72
CA TYR A 38 -3.54 -4.63 3.56
C TYR A 38 -2.11 -4.08 3.65
N ILE A 39 -1.69 -3.29 2.67
CA ILE A 39 -0.44 -2.54 2.73
C ILE A 39 -0.61 -1.33 3.65
N TYR A 40 -1.70 -0.60 3.48
CA TYR A 40 -2.05 0.60 4.24
C TYR A 40 -2.15 0.32 5.74
N ASN A 41 -2.86 -0.73 6.14
CA ASN A 41 -2.98 -1.13 7.54
C ASN A 41 -1.79 -1.97 8.05
N GLN A 42 -0.70 -2.05 7.27
CA GLN A 42 0.53 -2.77 7.60
C GLN A 42 0.37 -4.29 7.81
N THR A 43 -0.74 -4.91 7.39
CA THR A 43 -0.92 -6.38 7.43
C THR A 43 0.12 -7.09 6.55
N ILE A 44 0.45 -6.51 5.39
CA ILE A 44 1.55 -6.96 4.54
C ILE A 44 2.46 -5.78 4.18
N SER A 45 3.76 -6.05 4.05
CA SER A 45 4.68 -5.03 3.54
C SER A 45 4.51 -4.82 2.03
N HIS A 46 4.94 -3.66 1.55
CA HIS A 46 5.08 -3.40 0.10
C HIS A 46 5.93 -4.46 -0.62
N GLY A 47 6.99 -4.97 0.05
CA GLY A 47 7.82 -6.03 -0.52
C GLY A 47 7.05 -7.34 -0.68
N ARG A 48 6.24 -7.70 0.32
CA ARG A 48 5.39 -8.90 0.27
C ARG A 48 4.29 -8.77 -0.80
N ALA A 49 3.67 -7.60 -0.91
CA ALA A 49 2.70 -7.33 -1.97
C ALA A 49 3.33 -7.44 -3.38
N ALA A 50 4.53 -6.88 -3.57
CA ALA A 50 5.24 -6.95 -4.84
C ALA A 50 5.62 -8.40 -5.20
N GLU A 51 6.04 -9.19 -4.21
CA GLU A 51 6.31 -10.62 -4.36
C GLU A 51 5.06 -11.39 -4.80
N ILE A 52 3.90 -11.15 -4.17
CA ILE A 52 2.61 -11.77 -4.55
C ILE A 52 2.24 -11.46 -6.00
N LEU A 53 2.47 -10.21 -6.42
CA LEU A 53 2.19 -9.75 -7.78
C LEU A 53 3.28 -10.15 -8.79
N GLY A 54 4.42 -10.68 -8.33
CA GLY A 54 5.59 -11.03 -9.13
C GLY A 54 6.25 -9.86 -9.85
N ILE A 55 6.17 -8.66 -9.26
CA ILE A 55 6.79 -7.44 -9.78
C ILE A 55 7.82 -6.90 -8.80
N SER A 56 8.61 -5.92 -9.25
CA SER A 56 9.53 -5.23 -8.35
C SER A 56 8.77 -4.32 -7.36
N LYS A 57 9.31 -4.11 -6.16
CA LYS A 57 8.75 -3.16 -5.19
C LYS A 57 8.63 -1.75 -5.79
N SER A 58 9.63 -1.32 -6.56
CA SER A 58 9.64 -0.02 -7.26
C SER A 58 8.51 0.12 -8.29
N GLU A 59 8.20 -0.96 -9.00
CA GLU A 59 7.12 -0.98 -9.97
C GLU A 59 5.76 -0.90 -9.27
N LEU A 60 5.58 -1.61 -8.16
CA LEU A 60 4.38 -1.48 -7.32
C LEU A 60 4.19 -0.05 -6.81
N ILE A 61 5.27 0.59 -6.35
CA ILE A 61 5.25 2.00 -5.91
C ILE A 61 4.86 2.92 -7.06
N THR A 62 5.40 2.69 -8.25
CA THR A 62 5.08 3.47 -9.45
C THR A 62 3.61 3.34 -9.84
N ILE A 63 3.00 2.16 -9.68
CA ILE A 63 1.57 1.95 -9.94
C ILE A 63 0.73 2.82 -9.00
N TYR A 64 1.04 2.82 -7.70
CA TYR A 64 0.32 3.60 -6.70
C TYR A 64 0.53 5.11 -6.86
N ASP A 65 1.75 5.55 -7.16
CA ASP A 65 2.10 6.95 -7.41
C ASP A 65 1.32 7.52 -8.60
N LYS A 66 1.27 6.79 -9.73
CA LYS A 66 0.46 7.16 -10.91
C LYS A 66 -1.03 7.26 -10.63
N LEU A 67 -1.52 6.65 -9.55
CA LEU A 67 -2.92 6.69 -9.12
C LEU A 67 -3.16 7.70 -8.00
N GLY A 68 -2.12 8.39 -7.51
CA GLY A 68 -2.20 9.40 -6.46
C GLY A 68 -2.26 8.83 -5.04
N TYR A 69 -1.91 7.56 -4.84
CA TYR A 69 -1.85 6.97 -3.50
C TYR A 69 -0.52 7.31 -2.82
N SER A 70 -0.60 7.71 -1.54
CA SER A 70 0.59 7.99 -0.74
C SER A 70 1.40 6.70 -0.53
N TYR A 71 2.71 6.79 -0.76
CA TYR A 71 3.66 5.72 -0.46
C TYR A 71 4.11 5.72 1.02
N TYR A 72 3.99 6.87 1.68
CA TYR A 72 4.39 7.09 3.07
C TYR A 72 3.19 7.57 3.87
N ASP A 73 2.36 6.64 4.35
CA ASP A 73 1.37 6.95 5.39
C ASP A 73 2.00 7.07 6.80
N PHE A 74 3.33 6.93 6.88
CA PHE A 74 4.12 6.89 8.12
C PHE A 74 4.33 8.26 8.81
N ILE A 75 3.62 9.33 8.44
CA ILE A 75 4.06 10.69 8.81
C ILE A 75 3.08 11.46 9.73
N GLN A 76 1.91 10.92 10.09
CA GLN A 76 1.12 11.59 11.15
C GLN A 76 1.33 10.96 12.52
N ASP A 77 1.05 9.67 12.69
CA ASP A 77 1.08 9.09 14.03
C ASP A 77 2.53 8.82 14.53
N ASP A 78 3.41 8.26 13.70
CA ASP A 78 4.81 8.01 14.09
C ASP A 78 5.66 9.29 14.16
N LEU A 79 5.36 10.30 13.32
CA LEU A 79 6.07 11.58 13.35
C LEU A 79 5.76 12.37 14.62
N GLU A 80 4.51 12.32 15.11
CA GLU A 80 4.17 12.94 16.39
C GLU A 80 4.91 12.29 17.54
N GLU A 81 5.03 10.96 17.55
CA GLU A 81 5.76 10.21 18.58
C GLU A 81 7.28 10.51 18.55
N ASP A 82 7.87 10.59 17.36
CA ASP A 82 9.26 10.99 17.16
C ASP A 82 9.52 12.45 17.59
N ILE A 83 8.62 13.37 17.23
CA ILE A 83 8.67 14.78 17.67
C ILE A 83 8.56 14.86 19.20
N ASN A 84 7.71 14.04 19.82
CA ASN A 84 7.53 14.04 21.26
C ASN A 84 8.79 13.51 21.97
N THR A 85 9.37 12.44 21.46
CA THR A 85 10.64 11.88 21.93
C THR A 85 11.76 12.92 21.85
N PHE A 86 11.87 13.64 20.73
CA PHE A 86 12.85 14.72 20.58
C PHE A 86 12.64 15.87 21.59
N LYS A 87 11.39 16.29 21.82
CA LYS A 87 11.05 17.31 22.83
C LYS A 87 11.43 16.88 24.24
N GLN A 88 11.18 15.62 24.61
CA GLN A 88 11.57 15.06 25.90
C GLN A 88 13.09 15.06 26.11
N LEU A 89 13.85 14.60 25.11
CA LEU A 89 15.32 14.61 25.15
C LEU A 89 15.90 16.03 25.29
N LYS A 90 15.33 17.01 24.57
CA LYS A 90 15.74 18.41 24.67
C LYS A 90 15.44 19.01 26.06
N SER A 91 14.30 18.68 26.65
CA SER A 91 13.91 19.08 28.01
C SER A 91 14.88 18.56 29.07
N ILE A 92 15.23 17.27 29.00
CA ILE A 92 16.20 16.64 29.92
C ILE A 92 17.55 17.35 29.85
N ARG A 93 18.04 17.65 28.64
CA ARG A 93 19.31 18.35 28.44
C ARG A 93 19.31 19.79 28.95
N SER A 94 18.14 20.43 29.07
CA SER A 94 18.02 21.80 29.59
C SER A 94 17.92 21.89 31.12
N ARG A 95 17.75 20.75 31.80
CA ARG A 95 17.64 20.63 33.27
C ARG A 95 18.91 20.12 33.94
N LEU A 96 19.94 19.81 33.15
CA LEU A 96 21.32 19.52 33.57
C LEU A 96 22.17 20.79 33.42
#